data_AF-A0A6A2ZD24-F1
#
_entry.id   AF-A0A6A2ZD24-F1
#
_cell.length_a   1.000
_cell.length_b   1.000
_cell.length_c   1.000
_cell.angle_alpha   90.00
_cell.angle_beta   90.00
_cell.angle_gamma   90.00
#
_symmetry.space_group_name_H-M   'P 1'
#
loop_
_entity.id
_entity.type
_entity.pdbx_description
1 polymer ?
#
loop_
_entity_poly.entity_id
_entity_poly.type
_entity_poly.pdbx_seq_one_letter_code
_entity_poly.pdbx_strand_id
1 'polypeptide(L)'
;MKYKKMSSNDIAGSSVKKKENGSIRSIFRSSERQASRMRTRDLKAVLRQDVGYFDLNVTSTAEVVTSVSSDSLIIQDVISEKVPSLITTGATFIGCYIIPFLILWRLALVIFPFIILLVAPSLIYGRILQSLARKIRVEYNKANTIAEQAISSIRTVYAFVGERKTTTEFSAALQGSLKLGLRQGMAKGLAIVSNGIFFVLWALIVYYGSI
;
A
#
# COMPACT_ATOMS: atom_id res chain seq x y z
N MET A 1 50.67 23.28 -4.94
CA MET A 1 50.27 21.87 -4.69
C MET A 1 49.12 21.83 -3.68
N LYS A 2 47.86 21.80 -4.15
CA LYS A 2 46.66 21.66 -3.31
C LYS A 2 46.38 20.17 -3.09
N TYR A 3 46.93 19.57 -2.04
CA TYR A 3 46.56 18.21 -1.63
C TYR A 3 45.17 18.24 -0.96
N LYS A 4 44.16 18.13 -1.81
CA LYS A 4 42.98 17.25 -1.69
C LYS A 4 42.69 16.72 -0.28
N LYS A 5 42.05 17.55 0.56
CA LYS A 5 41.12 17.09 1.62
C LYS A 5 39.89 16.48 0.94
N MET A 6 40.04 15.31 0.31
CA MET A 6 38.88 14.50 -0.10
C MET A 6 38.40 13.75 1.14
N SER A 7 37.64 14.49 1.94
CA SER A 7 36.44 14.04 2.65
C SER A 7 36.45 12.59 3.15
N SER A 8 36.85 12.40 4.42
CA SER A 8 36.57 11.18 5.19
C SER A 8 35.07 10.84 5.23
N ASN A 9 34.19 11.83 5.08
CA ASN A 9 32.73 11.64 4.94
C ASN A 9 32.33 10.97 3.62
N ASP A 10 33.08 11.16 2.51
CA ASP A 10 32.77 10.52 1.23
C ASP A 10 33.09 9.02 1.25
N ILE A 11 34.13 8.63 1.99
CA ILE A 11 34.58 7.24 2.15
C ILE A 11 33.63 6.47 3.08
N ALA A 12 33.16 7.12 4.15
CA ALA A 12 32.12 6.59 5.02
C ALA A 12 30.78 6.43 4.28
N GLY A 13 30.35 7.45 3.52
CA GLY A 13 29.12 7.39 2.72
C GLY A 13 29.15 6.29 1.65
N SER A 14 30.28 6.14 0.95
CA SER A 14 30.53 5.06 -0.02
C SER A 14 30.45 3.67 0.60
N SER A 15 31.04 3.49 1.78
CA SER A 15 31.07 2.21 2.49
C SER A 15 29.69 1.80 3.01
N VAL A 16 28.93 2.77 3.52
CA VAL A 16 27.54 2.56 3.96
C VAL A 16 26.64 2.20 2.77
N LYS A 17 26.71 2.95 1.67
CA LYS A 17 25.93 2.67 0.44
C LYS A 17 26.25 1.30 -0.15
N LYS A 18 27.52 0.87 -0.08
CA LYS A 18 27.95 -0.46 -0.55
C LYS A 18 27.39 -1.58 0.34
N LYS A 19 27.31 -1.37 1.64
CA LYS A 19 26.76 -2.33 2.62
C LYS A 19 25.24 -2.45 2.53
N GLU A 20 24.56 -1.33 2.28
CA GLU A 20 23.12 -1.26 2.02
C GLU A 20 22.76 -1.97 0.72
N ASN A 21 23.46 -1.67 -0.38
CA ASN A 21 23.29 -2.35 -1.66
C ASN A 21 23.60 -3.86 -1.57
N GLY A 22 24.54 -4.26 -0.71
CA GLY A 22 24.84 -5.66 -0.44
C GLY A 22 23.70 -6.39 0.28
N SER A 23 23.08 -5.75 1.28
CA SER A 23 21.95 -6.32 2.02
C SER A 23 20.69 -6.43 1.17
N ILE A 24 20.38 -5.41 0.36
CA ILE A 24 19.21 -5.46 -0.52
C ILE A 24 19.37 -6.60 -1.55
N ARG A 25 20.59 -6.78 -2.10
CA ARG A 25 20.88 -7.88 -3.02
C ARG A 25 20.78 -9.26 -2.36
N SER A 26 21.17 -9.42 -1.09
CA SER A 26 21.11 -10.73 -0.42
C SER A 26 19.67 -11.13 -0.09
N ILE A 27 18.83 -10.17 0.30
CA ILE A 27 17.40 -10.36 0.52
C ILE A 27 16.73 -10.75 -0.80
N PHE A 28 16.95 -9.98 -1.88
CA PHE A 28 16.39 -10.27 -3.20
C PHE A 28 16.74 -11.69 -3.70
N ARG A 29 18.03 -12.09 -3.58
CA ARG A 29 18.48 -13.43 -3.94
C ARG A 29 17.84 -14.53 -3.09
N SER A 30 17.59 -14.27 -1.81
CA SER A 30 16.95 -15.24 -0.91
C SER A 30 15.46 -15.39 -1.20
N SER A 31 14.78 -14.31 -1.56
CA SER A 31 13.38 -14.34 -2.00
C SER A 31 13.21 -15.06 -3.33
N GLU A 32 14.08 -14.80 -4.30
CA GLU A 32 14.06 -15.47 -5.61
C GLU A 32 14.23 -17.00 -5.47
N ARG A 33 15.12 -17.43 -4.59
CA ARG A 33 15.31 -18.85 -4.25
C ARG A 33 14.08 -19.47 -3.58
N GLN A 34 13.43 -18.74 -2.67
CA GLN A 34 12.21 -19.21 -2.01
C GLN A 34 11.04 -19.33 -3.00
N ALA A 35 10.85 -18.34 -3.86
CA ALA A 35 9.81 -18.36 -4.89
C ALA A 35 10.03 -19.49 -5.91
N SER A 36 11.29 -19.75 -6.31
CA SER A 36 11.62 -20.89 -7.18
C SER A 36 11.28 -22.23 -6.51
N ARG A 37 11.60 -22.41 -5.23
CA ARG A 37 11.25 -23.63 -4.47
C ARG A 37 9.74 -23.84 -4.34
N MET A 38 8.98 -22.77 -4.11
CA MET A 38 7.50 -22.83 -4.06
C MET A 38 6.94 -23.30 -5.41
N ARG A 39 7.34 -22.66 -6.52
CA ARG A 39 6.91 -23.07 -7.87
C ARG A 39 7.21 -24.54 -8.19
N THR A 40 8.42 -25.03 -7.84
CA THR A 40 8.77 -26.44 -8.11
C THR A 40 7.95 -27.40 -7.23
N ARG A 41 7.66 -27.04 -5.98
CA ARG A 41 6.87 -27.87 -5.06
C ARG A 41 5.41 -27.93 -5.48
N ASP A 42 4.85 -26.81 -5.92
CA ASP A 42 3.47 -26.73 -6.37
C ASP A 42 3.27 -27.44 -7.71
N LEU A 43 4.18 -27.27 -8.67
CA LEU A 43 4.14 -28.04 -9.92
C LEU A 43 4.21 -29.56 -9.65
N LYS A 44 5.06 -29.98 -8.70
CA LYS A 44 5.15 -31.38 -8.28
C LYS A 44 3.89 -31.87 -7.56
N ALA A 45 3.18 -31.01 -6.85
CA ALA A 45 1.92 -31.34 -6.19
C ALA A 45 0.78 -31.49 -7.21
N VAL A 46 0.68 -30.58 -8.18
CA VAL A 46 -0.30 -30.63 -9.28
C VAL A 46 -0.11 -31.91 -10.12
N LEU A 47 1.14 -32.27 -10.45
CA LEU A 47 1.44 -33.50 -11.21
C LEU A 47 1.14 -34.81 -10.45
N ARG A 48 0.91 -34.74 -9.13
CA ARG A 48 0.57 -35.90 -8.28
C ARG A 48 -0.91 -36.06 -8.02
N GLN A 49 -1.75 -35.18 -8.55
CA GLN A 49 -3.17 -35.14 -8.26
C GLN A 49 -3.97 -36.04 -9.21
N ASP A 50 -5.00 -36.69 -8.69
CA ASP A 50 -5.82 -37.67 -9.43
C ASP A 50 -6.68 -37.00 -10.51
N VAL A 51 -7.06 -37.74 -11.56
CA VAL A 51 -7.77 -37.23 -12.73
C VAL A 51 -9.12 -36.60 -12.35
N GLY A 52 -9.78 -37.12 -11.31
CA GLY A 52 -11.05 -36.59 -10.81
C GLY A 52 -10.97 -35.16 -10.24
N TYR A 53 -9.77 -34.69 -9.84
CA TYR A 53 -9.59 -33.29 -9.42
C TYR A 53 -9.60 -32.32 -10.60
N PHE A 54 -9.15 -32.75 -11.77
CA PHE A 54 -9.16 -31.95 -12.99
C PHE A 54 -10.55 -31.88 -13.63
N ASP A 55 -11.44 -32.83 -13.31
CA ASP A 55 -12.81 -32.86 -13.82
C ASP A 55 -13.78 -31.99 -12.98
N LEU A 56 -13.57 -31.92 -11.66
CA LEU A 56 -14.36 -31.08 -10.74
C LEU A 56 -13.97 -29.60 -10.81
N ASN A 57 -12.70 -29.30 -11.09
CA ASN A 57 -12.20 -27.93 -11.22
C ASN A 57 -12.11 -27.57 -12.71
N VAL A 58 -13.19 -26.99 -13.25
CA VAL A 58 -13.33 -26.50 -14.64
C VAL A 58 -12.27 -25.45 -15.04
N THR A 59 -11.49 -24.98 -14.07
CA THR A 59 -10.35 -24.08 -14.25
C THR A 59 -9.13 -24.87 -14.74
N SER A 60 -8.92 -24.85 -16.06
CA SER A 60 -7.80 -25.45 -16.81
C SER A 60 -6.51 -25.49 -16.00
N THR A 61 -5.77 -26.62 -16.02
CA THR A 61 -4.46 -26.79 -15.38
C THR A 61 -3.50 -25.62 -15.61
N ALA A 62 -3.62 -24.95 -16.76
CA ALA A 62 -2.88 -23.73 -17.08
C ALA A 62 -3.19 -22.55 -16.15
N GLU A 63 -4.45 -22.37 -15.73
CA GLU A 63 -4.89 -21.29 -14.83
C GLU A 63 -4.45 -21.53 -13.38
N VAL A 64 -4.39 -22.79 -12.92
CA VAL A 64 -3.80 -23.12 -11.61
C VAL A 64 -2.30 -22.87 -11.60
N VAL A 65 -1.60 -23.19 -12.70
CA VAL A 65 -0.16 -22.93 -12.82
C VAL A 65 0.14 -21.43 -12.91
N THR A 66 -0.71 -20.65 -13.59
CA THR A 66 -0.56 -19.19 -13.66
C THR A 66 -0.97 -18.49 -12.36
N SER A 67 -1.97 -18.99 -11.63
CA SER A 67 -2.34 -18.46 -10.32
C SER A 67 -1.23 -18.71 -9.30
N VAL A 68 -0.69 -19.93 -9.22
CA VAL A 68 0.44 -20.29 -8.36
C VAL A 68 1.69 -19.46 -8.71
N SER A 69 1.94 -19.24 -9.99
CA SER A 69 3.08 -18.42 -10.44
C SER A 69 2.92 -16.96 -10.03
N SER A 70 1.69 -16.43 -10.09
CA SER A 70 1.33 -15.07 -9.66
C SER A 70 1.40 -14.93 -8.14
N ASP A 71 0.88 -15.89 -7.39
CA ASP A 71 0.95 -15.92 -5.93
C ASP A 71 2.40 -16.01 -5.44
N SER A 72 3.23 -16.80 -6.12
CA SER A 72 4.67 -16.87 -5.85
C SER A 72 5.38 -15.53 -6.10
N LEU A 73 4.96 -14.76 -7.12
CA LEU A 73 5.51 -13.42 -7.37
C LEU A 73 5.07 -12.43 -6.28
N ILE A 74 3.82 -12.48 -5.85
CA ILE A 74 3.31 -11.66 -4.75
C ILE A 74 4.06 -11.97 -3.46
N ILE A 75 4.29 -13.25 -3.15
CA ILE A 75 5.07 -13.68 -1.98
C ILE A 75 6.51 -13.18 -2.09
N GLN A 76 7.12 -13.27 -3.28
CA GLN A 76 8.47 -12.75 -3.52
C GLN A 76 8.56 -11.24 -3.27
N ASP A 77 7.56 -10.49 -3.73
CA ASP A 77 7.48 -9.04 -3.55
C ASP A 77 7.31 -8.68 -2.06
N VAL A 78 6.45 -9.40 -1.35
CA VAL A 78 6.26 -9.21 0.09
C VAL A 78 7.55 -9.47 0.88
N ILE A 79 8.27 -10.56 0.58
CA ILE A 79 9.53 -10.90 1.28
C ILE A 79 10.64 -9.91 0.93
N SER A 80 10.72 -9.46 -0.31
CA SER A 80 11.82 -8.61 -0.78
C SER A 80 11.64 -7.14 -0.45
N GLU A 81 10.39 -6.64 -0.48
CA GLU A 81 10.10 -5.22 -0.33
C GLU A 81 9.42 -4.92 1.01
N LYS A 82 8.35 -5.65 1.35
CA LYS A 82 7.51 -5.31 2.51
C LYS A 82 8.14 -5.71 3.85
N VAL A 83 8.72 -6.90 3.96
CA VAL A 83 9.34 -7.36 5.22
C VAL A 83 10.50 -6.45 5.66
N PRO A 84 11.47 -6.10 4.80
CA PRO A 84 12.55 -5.20 5.19
C PRO A 84 12.02 -3.81 5.54
N SER A 85 11.04 -3.30 4.78
CA SER A 85 10.41 -2.01 5.05
C SER A 85 9.73 -1.95 6.42
N LEU A 86 9.07 -3.02 6.85
CA LEU A 86 8.45 -3.09 8.18
C LEU A 86 9.49 -3.07 9.30
N ILE A 87 10.58 -3.82 9.13
CA ILE A 87 11.67 -3.89 10.12
C ILE A 87 12.36 -2.53 10.23
N THR A 88 12.70 -1.90 9.11
CA THR A 88 13.34 -0.58 9.11
C THR A 88 12.42 0.48 9.69
N THR A 89 11.15 0.52 9.26
CA THR A 89 10.17 1.48 9.79
C THR A 89 9.95 1.29 11.29
N GLY A 90 9.88 0.04 11.77
CA GLY A 90 9.76 -0.27 13.19
C GLY A 90 10.99 0.17 14.00
N ALA A 91 12.19 -0.13 13.51
CA ALA A 91 13.44 0.28 14.15
C ALA A 91 13.60 1.81 14.18
N THR A 92 13.29 2.49 13.07
CA THR A 92 13.31 3.96 13.00
C THR A 92 12.27 4.58 13.91
N PHE A 93 11.07 4.00 14.03
CA PHE A 93 10.06 4.49 14.96
C PHE A 93 10.56 4.48 16.40
N ILE A 94 11.15 3.36 16.85
CA ILE A 94 11.73 3.24 18.18
C ILE A 94 12.88 4.25 18.36
N GLY A 95 13.77 4.38 17.36
CA GLY A 95 14.86 5.36 17.38
C GLY A 95 14.36 6.81 17.50
N CYS A 96 13.31 7.17 16.77
CA CYS A 96 12.70 8.49 16.83
C CYS A 96 12.06 8.82 18.18
N TYR A 97 11.67 7.84 18.99
CA TYR A 97 11.19 8.09 20.35
C TYR A 97 12.34 8.17 21.36
N ILE A 98 13.32 7.29 21.26
CA ILE A 98 14.40 7.18 22.25
C ILE A 98 15.39 8.35 22.14
N ILE A 99 15.81 8.72 20.93
CA ILE A 99 16.87 9.73 20.73
C ILE A 99 16.44 11.12 21.28
N PRO A 100 15.24 11.66 20.99
CA PRO A 100 14.82 12.96 21.52
C PRO A 100 14.67 12.97 23.04
N PHE A 101 14.23 11.84 23.61
CA PHE A 101 14.05 11.70 25.06
C PHE A 101 15.39 11.74 25.81
N LEU A 102 16.46 11.19 25.20
CA LEU A 102 17.80 11.20 25.78
C LEU A 102 18.49 12.56 25.70
N ILE A 103 18.31 13.31 24.60
CA ILE A 103 19.03 14.57 24.40
C ILE A 103 18.31 15.74 25.09
N LEU A 104 16.98 15.87 24.95
CA LEU A 104 16.20 16.98 25.51
C LEU A 104 14.89 16.49 26.14
N TRP A 105 14.97 15.93 27.35
CA TRP A 105 13.80 15.43 28.06
C TRP A 105 12.75 16.53 28.36
N ARG A 106 13.18 17.77 28.62
CA ARG A 106 12.27 18.92 28.86
C ARG A 106 11.46 19.30 27.62
N LEU A 107 12.08 19.26 26.44
CA LEU A 107 11.42 19.57 25.17
C LEU A 107 10.47 18.43 24.76
N ALA A 108 10.91 17.17 24.96
CA ALA A 108 10.11 15.99 24.67
C ALA A 108 8.78 15.97 25.45
N LEU A 109 8.79 16.36 26.73
CA LEU A 109 7.58 16.46 27.55
C LEU A 109 6.55 17.46 27.01
N VAL A 110 7.00 18.58 26.43
CA VAL A 110 6.11 19.59 25.84
C VAL A 110 5.50 19.09 24.54
N ILE A 111 6.28 18.38 23.71
CA ILE A 111 5.86 17.92 22.38
C ILE A 111 4.97 16.66 22.44
N PHE A 112 5.14 15.82 23.46
CA PHE A 112 4.38 14.57 23.63
C PHE A 112 2.84 14.73 23.54
N PRO A 113 2.19 15.66 24.27
CA PRO A 113 0.75 15.87 24.15
C PRO A 113 0.32 16.36 22.75
N PHE A 114 1.15 17.16 22.07
CA PHE A 114 0.86 17.61 20.72
C PHE A 114 0.95 16.47 19.69
N ILE A 115 1.90 15.54 19.84
CA ILE A 115 1.99 14.34 19.01
C ILE A 115 0.72 13.48 19.17
N ILE A 116 0.27 13.25 20.41
CA ILE A 116 -0.95 12.47 20.67
C ILE A 116 -2.17 13.16 20.05
N LEU A 117 -2.28 14.48 20.24
CA LEU A 117 -3.36 15.31 19.68
C LEU A 117 -3.39 15.26 18.15
N LEU A 118 -2.24 15.07 17.50
CA LEU A 118 -2.11 15.00 16.04
C LEU A 118 -2.39 13.59 15.49
N VAL A 119 -1.93 12.56 16.20
CA VAL A 119 -2.11 11.15 15.81
C VAL A 119 -3.56 10.71 15.96
N ALA A 120 -4.26 11.10 17.03
CA ALA A 120 -5.64 10.71 17.29
C ALA A 120 -6.61 11.04 16.13
N PRO A 121 -6.76 12.30 15.68
CA PRO A 121 -7.62 12.63 14.55
C PRO A 121 -7.13 12.00 13.24
N SER A 122 -5.82 11.83 13.05
CA SER A 122 -5.25 11.18 11.86
C SER A 122 -5.69 9.71 11.75
N LEU A 123 -5.69 8.97 12.86
CA LEU A 123 -6.15 7.58 12.90
C LEU A 123 -7.67 7.48 12.66
N ILE A 124 -8.45 8.36 13.29
CA ILE A 124 -9.91 8.41 13.14
C ILE A 124 -10.28 8.74 11.70
N TYR A 125 -9.64 9.75 11.11
CA TYR A 125 -9.82 10.13 9.72
C TYR A 125 -9.44 8.98 8.78
N GLY A 126 -8.30 8.31 9.03
CA GLY A 126 -7.87 7.14 8.27
C GLY A 126 -8.89 5.99 8.30
N ARG A 127 -9.45 5.68 9.48
CA ARG A 127 -10.50 4.65 9.64
C ARG A 127 -11.77 5.01 8.88
N ILE A 128 -12.21 6.26 8.96
CA ILE A 128 -13.40 6.76 8.25
C ILE A 128 -13.16 6.69 6.74
N LEU A 129 -11.98 7.11 6.27
CA LEU A 129 -11.60 7.09 4.86
C LEU A 129 -11.58 5.67 4.30
N GLN A 130 -11.03 4.71 5.04
CA GLN A 130 -11.01 3.31 4.66
C GLN A 130 -12.43 2.72 4.62
N SER A 131 -13.27 3.04 5.59
CA SER A 131 -14.68 2.61 5.61
C SER A 131 -15.45 3.16 4.40
N LEU A 132 -15.23 4.43 4.07
CA LEU A 132 -15.85 5.08 2.93
C LEU A 132 -15.34 4.49 1.60
N ALA A 133 -14.04 4.23 1.49
CA ALA A 133 -13.46 3.58 0.32
C ALA A 133 -14.01 2.16 0.11
N ARG A 134 -14.25 1.40 1.18
CA ARG A 134 -14.92 0.10 1.10
C ARG A 134 -16.35 0.23 0.57
N LYS A 135 -17.14 1.19 1.08
CA LYS A 135 -18.51 1.44 0.59
C LYS A 135 -18.53 1.84 -0.89
N ILE A 136 -17.61 2.73 -1.29
CA ILE A 136 -17.43 3.15 -2.69
C ILE A 136 -17.12 1.94 -3.57
N ARG A 137 -16.20 1.05 -3.16
CA ARG A 137 -15.88 -0.18 -3.89
C ARG A 137 -17.08 -1.12 -4.03
N VAL A 138 -17.89 -1.28 -2.98
CA VAL A 138 -19.07 -2.15 -3.03
C VAL A 138 -20.11 -1.63 -4.03
N GLU A 139 -20.42 -0.33 -4.01
CA GLU A 139 -21.35 0.25 -4.99
C GLU A 139 -20.78 0.25 -6.41
N TYR A 140 -19.47 0.48 -6.55
CA TYR A 140 -18.78 0.39 -7.85
C TYR A 140 -18.80 -1.02 -8.43
N ASN A 141 -18.62 -2.06 -7.60
CA ASN A 141 -18.67 -3.45 -8.04
C ASN A 141 -20.06 -3.82 -8.58
N LYS A 142 -21.15 -3.32 -7.98
CA LYS A 142 -22.51 -3.56 -8.51
C LYS A 142 -22.67 -2.96 -9.92
N ALA A 143 -22.20 -1.73 -10.12
CA ALA A 143 -22.21 -1.10 -11.44
C ALA A 143 -21.34 -1.88 -12.44
N ASN A 144 -20.19 -2.40 -11.99
CA ASN A 144 -19.30 -3.22 -12.80
C ASN A 144 -19.97 -4.53 -13.22
N THR A 145 -20.67 -5.22 -12.31
CA THR A 145 -21.42 -6.44 -12.63
C THR A 145 -22.53 -6.19 -13.66
N ILE A 146 -23.26 -5.07 -13.56
CA ILE A 146 -24.27 -4.69 -14.55
C ILE A 146 -23.63 -4.46 -15.92
N ALA A 147 -22.49 -3.77 -15.95
CA ALA A 147 -21.73 -3.55 -17.18
C ALA A 147 -21.20 -4.86 -17.78
N GLU A 148 -20.63 -5.75 -16.96
CA GLU A 148 -20.17 -7.07 -17.36
C GLU A 148 -21.31 -7.93 -17.93
N GLN A 149 -22.48 -7.92 -17.29
CA GLN A 149 -23.67 -8.63 -17.80
C GLN A 149 -24.13 -8.08 -19.15
N ALA A 150 -24.15 -6.76 -19.30
CA ALA A 150 -24.52 -6.12 -20.56
C ALA A 150 -23.52 -6.43 -21.69
N ILE A 151 -22.21 -6.44 -21.39
CA ILE A 151 -21.16 -6.78 -22.36
C ILE A 151 -21.21 -8.26 -22.72
N SER A 152 -21.37 -9.13 -21.73
CA SER A 152 -21.49 -10.58 -21.94
C SER A 152 -22.70 -10.94 -22.81
N SER A 153 -23.81 -10.19 -22.65
CA SER A 153 -25.06 -10.37 -23.40
C SER A 153 -25.29 -9.31 -24.49
N ILE A 154 -24.22 -8.78 -25.09
CA ILE A 154 -24.32 -7.63 -26.02
C ILE A 154 -25.24 -7.89 -27.22
N ARG A 155 -25.24 -9.13 -27.74
CA ARG A 155 -26.11 -9.54 -28.86
C ARG A 155 -27.59 -9.45 -28.48
N THR A 156 -27.92 -9.79 -27.23
CA THR A 156 -29.29 -9.76 -26.69
C THR A 156 -29.73 -8.33 -26.42
N VAL A 157 -28.85 -7.49 -25.85
CA VAL A 157 -29.13 -6.07 -25.61
C VAL A 157 -29.40 -5.33 -26.92
N TYR A 158 -28.60 -5.62 -27.95
CA TYR A 158 -28.78 -5.05 -29.29
C TYR A 158 -30.08 -5.52 -29.94
N ALA A 159 -30.41 -6.81 -29.84
CA ALA A 159 -31.63 -7.38 -30.41
C ALA A 159 -32.93 -6.80 -29.80
N PHE A 160 -32.90 -6.38 -28.53
CA PHE A 160 -34.04 -5.77 -27.85
C PHE A 160 -33.99 -4.22 -27.78
N VAL A 161 -33.01 -3.57 -28.43
CA VAL A 161 -32.79 -2.11 -28.36
C VAL A 161 -32.74 -1.61 -26.89
N GLY A 162 -32.09 -2.40 -26.03
CA GLY A 162 -32.06 -2.19 -24.58
C GLY A 162 -31.02 -1.18 -24.09
N GLU A 163 -30.22 -0.59 -24.98
CA GLU A 163 -29.05 0.25 -24.64
C GLU A 163 -29.39 1.41 -23.69
N ARG A 164 -30.52 2.08 -23.92
CA ARG A 164 -30.98 3.18 -23.06
C ARG A 164 -31.26 2.72 -21.64
N LYS A 165 -31.88 1.54 -21.47
CA LYS A 165 -32.24 0.98 -20.17
C LYS A 165 -30.99 0.61 -19.37
N THR A 166 -30.05 -0.09 -20.00
CA THR A 166 -28.76 -0.45 -19.39
C THR A 166 -27.94 0.76 -18.99
N THR A 167 -27.91 1.80 -19.84
CA THR A 167 -27.19 3.05 -19.54
C THR A 167 -27.80 3.80 -18.35
N THR A 168 -29.14 3.83 -18.24
CA THR A 168 -29.81 4.44 -17.09
C THR A 168 -29.56 3.68 -15.79
N GLU A 169 -29.58 2.34 -15.82
CA GLU A 169 -29.28 1.51 -14.65
C GLU A 169 -27.83 1.66 -14.18
N PHE A 170 -26.88 1.72 -15.12
CA PHE A 170 -25.47 1.99 -14.83
C PHE A 170 -25.26 3.39 -14.22
N SER A 171 -25.90 4.41 -14.79
CA SER A 171 -25.84 5.79 -14.27
C SER A 171 -26.41 5.89 -12.85
N ALA A 172 -27.55 5.23 -12.60
CA ALA A 172 -28.16 5.17 -11.27
C ALA A 172 -27.25 4.48 -10.24
N ALA A 173 -26.59 3.38 -10.62
CA ALA A 173 -25.63 2.68 -9.76
C ALA A 173 -24.38 3.55 -9.44
N LEU A 174 -23.93 4.39 -10.38
CA LEU A 174 -22.76 5.26 -10.18
C LEU A 174 -23.03 6.47 -9.28
N GLN A 175 -24.25 7.01 -9.27
CA GLN A 175 -24.57 8.23 -8.51
C GLN A 175 -24.30 8.09 -7.02
N GLY A 176 -24.56 6.90 -6.44
CA GLY A 176 -24.26 6.60 -5.04
C GLY A 176 -22.75 6.69 -4.73
N SER A 177 -21.92 6.09 -5.60
CA SER A 177 -20.46 6.12 -5.48
C SER A 177 -19.90 7.55 -5.64
N LEU A 178 -20.42 8.30 -6.62
CA LEU A 178 -20.04 9.70 -6.87
C LEU A 178 -20.32 10.62 -5.68
N LYS A 179 -21.50 10.52 -5.07
CA LYS A 179 -21.87 11.35 -3.91
C LYS A 179 -20.98 11.05 -2.69
N LEU A 180 -20.63 9.79 -2.46
CA LEU A 180 -19.69 9.39 -1.41
C LEU A 180 -18.26 9.90 -1.72
N GLY A 181 -17.82 9.82 -2.97
CA GLY A 181 -16.52 10.32 -3.43
C GLY A 181 -16.39 11.84 -3.30
N LEU A 182 -17.45 12.59 -3.61
CA LEU A 182 -17.50 14.05 -3.41
C LEU A 182 -17.38 14.43 -1.93
N ARG A 183 -18.12 13.74 -1.05
CA ARG A 183 -18.04 13.98 0.40
C ARG A 183 -16.66 13.63 0.96
N GLN A 184 -16.02 12.59 0.41
CA GLN A 184 -14.63 12.25 0.69
C GLN A 184 -13.66 13.34 0.22
N GLY A 185 -13.88 13.89 -0.97
CA GLY A 185 -13.10 14.97 -1.55
C GLY A 185 -13.16 16.25 -0.71
N MET A 186 -14.34 16.65 -0.26
CA MET A 186 -14.51 17.80 0.64
C MET A 186 -13.81 17.59 1.98
N ALA A 187 -13.92 16.39 2.57
CA ALA A 187 -13.21 16.06 3.80
C ALA A 187 -11.68 16.12 3.62
N LYS A 188 -11.16 15.66 2.47
CA LYS A 188 -9.74 15.76 2.14
C LYS A 188 -9.30 17.22 1.94
N GLY A 189 -10.12 18.04 1.30
CA GLY A 189 -9.86 19.47 1.13
C GLY A 189 -9.71 20.19 2.47
N LEU A 190 -10.59 19.89 3.43
CA LEU A 190 -10.52 20.46 4.78
C LEU A 190 -9.25 20.00 5.53
N ALA A 191 -8.83 18.75 5.34
CA ALA A 191 -7.58 18.23 5.89
C ALA A 191 -6.34 18.93 5.32
N ILE A 192 -6.37 19.36 4.05
CA ILE A 192 -5.26 20.12 3.45
C ILE A 192 -5.09 21.47 4.13
N VAL A 193 -6.18 22.19 4.39
CA VAL A 193 -6.16 23.49 5.11
C VAL A 193 -5.65 23.32 6.54
N SER A 194 -5.94 22.18 7.17
CA SER A 194 -5.43 21.84 8.51
C SER A 194 -3.90 21.69 8.59
N ASN A 195 -3.18 21.62 7.46
CA ASN A 195 -1.71 21.64 7.48
C ASN A 195 -1.14 22.98 7.99
N GLY A 196 -1.93 24.06 8.01
CA GLY A 196 -1.53 25.31 8.65
C GLY A 196 -1.14 25.14 10.13
N ILE A 197 -1.81 24.23 10.85
CA ILE A 197 -1.51 23.95 12.27
C ILE A 197 -0.12 23.30 12.43
N PHE A 198 0.34 22.52 11.45
CA PHE A 198 1.69 21.97 11.48
C PHE A 198 2.75 23.06 11.38
N PHE A 199 2.54 24.11 10.58
CA PHE A 199 3.50 25.22 10.49
C PHE A 199 3.62 25.98 11.82
N VAL A 200 2.51 26.19 12.53
CA VAL A 200 2.53 26.80 13.87
C VAL A 200 3.30 25.95 14.87
N LEU A 201 3.12 24.63 14.81
CA LEU A 201 3.82 23.68 15.68
C LEU A 201 5.33 23.65 15.40
N TRP A 202 5.74 23.70 14.12
CA TRP A 202 7.13 23.86 13.73
C TRP A 202 7.76 25.16 14.24
N ALA A 203 7.03 26.28 14.13
CA ALA A 203 7.49 27.56 14.64
C ALA A 203 7.74 27.53 16.16
N LEU A 204 6.85 26.88 16.93
CA LEU A 204 7.01 26.70 18.37
C LEU A 204 8.24 25.85 18.73
N ILE A 205 8.49 24.75 17.98
CA ILE A 205 9.67 23.91 18.21
C ILE A 205 10.96 24.72 17.99
N VAL A 206 11.03 25.51 16.92
CA VAL A 206 12.21 26.35 16.64
C VAL A 206 12.39 27.42 17.71
N TYR A 207 11.30 28.05 18.17
CA TYR A 207 11.36 29.06 19.24
C TYR A 207 11.90 28.46 20.55
N TYR A 208 11.36 27.33 20.99
CA TYR A 208 11.83 26.64 22.19
C TYR A 208 13.21 26.00 22.05
N GLY A 209 13.63 25.65 20.82
CA GLY A 209 14.99 25.15 20.55
C GLY A 209 16.04 26.26 20.44
N SER A 210 15.62 27.52 20.31
CA SER A 210 16.50 28.69 20.27
C SER A 210 16.75 29.32 21.65
N ILE A 211 15.93 28.97 22.65
CA ILE A 211 16.12 29.32 24.07
C ILE A 211 17.06 28.30 24.72
#